data_AF-A0A5J4SHQ0-F1
#
_entry.id   AF-A0A5J4SHQ0-F1
#
_cell.length_a   1.000
_cell.length_b   1.000
_cell.length_c   1.000
_cell.angle_alpha   90.00
_cell.angle_beta   90.00
_cell.angle_gamma   90.00
#
_symmetry.space_group_name_H-M   'P 1'
#
loop_
_entity.id
_entity.type
_entity.pdbx_description
1 polymer ?
#
loop_
_entity_poly.entity_id
_entity_poly.type
_entity_poly.pdbx_seq_one_letter_code
_entity_poly.pdbx_strand_id
1 'polypeptide(L)' 'MNVETKLIKSRLGLLGLAEELGNISLACISLGYSRETFYFYKALFAGGIEGALLEMNLKNSM' A
#
# COMPACT_ATOMS: atom_id res chain seq x y z
N MET A 1 -7.59 12.52 14.72
CA MET A 1 -6.47 12.40 13.75
C MET A 1 -6.62 11.07 13.05
N ASN A 2 -6.99 11.10 11.77
CA ASN A 2 -7.56 9.94 11.06
C ASN A 2 -6.48 8.89 10.76
N VAL A 3 -6.57 7.72 11.40
CA VAL A 3 -5.59 6.62 11.29
C VAL A 3 -5.42 6.19 9.82
N GLU A 4 -6.48 6.30 9.03
CA GLU A 4 -6.45 6.01 7.59
C GLU A 4 -5.51 6.94 6.82
N THR A 5 -5.42 8.23 7.16
CA THR A 5 -4.52 9.15 6.44
C THR A 5 -3.05 8.81 6.67
N LYS A 6 -2.72 8.30 7.87
CA LYS A 6 -1.36 7.84 8.19
C LYS A 6 -1.03 6.54 7.45
N LEU A 7 -2.00 5.63 7.34
CA LEU A 7 -1.89 4.41 6.57
C LEU A 7 -1.73 4.70 5.06
N ILE A 8 -2.52 5.62 4.52
CA ILE A 8 -2.45 6.02 3.10
C ILE A 8 -1.07 6.61 2.78
N LYS A 9 -0.52 7.48 3.65
CA LYS A 9 0.83 8.03 3.48
C LYS A 9 1.92 6.94 3.51
N SER A 10 1.85 5.99 4.45
CA SER A 10 2.84 4.88 4.48
C SER A 10 2.78 4.00 3.24
N ARG A 11 1.59 3.79 2.66
CA ARG A 11 1.39 2.97 1.46
C ARG A 11 1.88 3.66 0.19
N LEU A 12 1.62 4.96 0.07
CA LEU A 12 2.23 5.82 -0.96
C LEU A 12 3.77 5.80 -0.84
N GLY A 13 4.28 5.82 0.39
CA GLY A 13 5.72 5.65 0.67
C GLY A 13 6.29 4.33 0.14
N LEU A 14 5.56 3.21 0.27
CA LEU A 14 5.98 1.92 -0.28
C LEU A 14 6.03 1.93 -1.82
N LEU A 15 5.05 2.56 -2.48
CA LEU A 15 5.01 2.70 -3.94
C LEU A 15 6.17 3.57 -4.45
N GLY A 16 6.40 4.72 -3.80
CA GLY A 16 7.51 5.60 -4.14
C GLY A 16 8.88 4.96 -3.90
N LEU A 17 9.04 4.23 -2.79
CA LEU A 17 10.29 3.54 -2.48
C LEU A 17 10.60 2.43 -3.50
N ALA A 18 9.59 1.69 -3.95
CA ALA A 18 9.77 0.67 -4.98
C ALA A 18 10.13 1.26 -6.35
N GLU A 19 9.62 2.45 -6.67
CA GLU A 19 9.96 3.18 -7.89
C GLU A 19 11.38 3.74 -7.83
N GLU A 20 11.77 4.33 -6.69
CA GLU A 20 13.12 4.88 -6.47
C GLU A 20 14.19 3.78 -6.46
N LEU A 21 13.90 2.62 -5.87
CA LEU A 21 14.80 1.46 -5.88
C LEU A 21 14.76 0.66 -7.19
N GLY A 22 13.74 0.86 -8.03
CA GLY A 22 13.45 0.00 -9.19
C GLY A 22 13.22 -1.48 -8.83
N ASN A 23 13.07 -1.79 -7.54
CA ASN A 23 13.01 -3.17 -7.04
C ASN A 23 11.95 -3.30 -5.94
N ILE A 24 10.84 -3.92 -6.33
CA ILE A 24 9.67 -4.16 -5.47
C ILE A 24 10.03 -5.03 -4.26
N SER A 25 10.84 -6.08 -4.46
CA SER A 25 11.20 -6.99 -3.37
C SER A 25 12.02 -6.28 -2.29
N LEU A 26 12.97 -5.43 -2.69
CA LEU A 26 13.81 -4.66 -1.77
C LEU A 26 12.98 -3.64 -0.97
N ALA A 27 12.10 -2.90 -1.64
CA ALA A 27 11.20 -1.94 -0.97
C ALA A 27 10.26 -2.65 0.02
N CYS A 28 9.71 -3.80 -0.37
CA CYS A 28 8.90 -4.68 0.47
C CYS A 28 9.66 -5.13 1.72
N ILE A 29 10.90 -5.60 1.58
CA ILE A 29 11.74 -6.04 2.71
C ILE A 29 12.07 -4.86 3.63
N SER A 30 12.45 -3.70 3.09
CA SER A 30 12.79 -2.50 3.88
C SER A 30 11.63 -1.98 4.72
N LEU A 31 10.39 -2.10 4.23
CA LEU A 31 9.20 -1.62 4.94
C LEU A 31 8.43 -2.74 5.66
N GLY A 32 8.88 -4.00 5.56
CA GLY A 32 8.23 -5.15 6.19
C GLY A 32 6.89 -5.55 5.56
N TYR A 33 6.69 -5.27 4.27
CA TYR A 33 5.49 -5.66 3.52
C TYR A 33 5.75 -6.83 2.58
N SER A 34 4.74 -7.68 2.36
CA SER A 34 4.79 -8.69 1.29
C SER A 34 4.66 -8.06 -0.10
N ARG A 35 5.24 -8.72 -1.10
CA ARG A 35 5.02 -8.39 -2.53
C ARG A 35 3.53 -8.36 -2.89
N GLU A 36 2.75 -9.26 -2.30
CA GLU A 36 1.30 -9.36 -2.47
C GLU A 36 0.62 -8.02 -2.12
N THR A 37 0.96 -7.48 -0.96
CA THR A 37 0.47 -6.19 -0.47
C THR A 37 0.88 -5.03 -1.39
N PHE A 38 2.07 -5.08 -1.97
CA PHE A 38 2.50 -4.10 -2.95
C PHE A 38 1.62 -4.08 -4.20
N TYR A 39 1.39 -5.25 -4.82
CA TYR A 39 0.53 -5.34 -6.01
C TYR A 39 -0.92 -4.97 -5.69
N PHE A 40 -1.38 -5.29 -4.50
CA PHE A 40 -2.69 -4.88 -3.99
C PHE A 40 -2.82 -3.36 -3.94
N TYR A 41 -1.85 -2.67 -3.32
CA TYR A 41 -1.85 -1.21 -3.31
C TYR A 41 -1.69 -0.62 -4.70
N LYS A 42 -0.82 -1.18 -5.53
CA LYS A 42 -0.67 -0.74 -6.92
C LYS A 42 -1.98 -0.83 -7.69
N ALA A 43 -2.73 -1.92 -7.55
CA ALA A 43 -4.05 -2.10 -8.17
C ALA A 43 -5.09 -1.13 -7.59
N LEU A 44 -5.08 -0.90 -6.27
CA LEU A 44 -5.93 0.07 -5.61
C LEU A 44 -5.72 1.50 -6.11
N PHE A 45 -4.47 1.93 -6.27
CA PHE A 45 -4.16 3.24 -6.84
C PHE A 45 -4.43 3.32 -8.34
N ALA A 46 -4.32 2.20 -9.06
CA ALA A 46 -4.67 2.12 -10.49
C ALA A 46 -6.18 2.23 -10.75
N GLY A 47 -7.02 1.75 -9.82
CA GLY A 47 -8.49 1.81 -9.91
C GLY A 47 -9.14 3.08 -9.34
N GLY A 48 -8.36 3.96 -8.72
CA GLY A 48 -8.86 5.17 -8.04
C GLY A 48 -9.10 4.97 -6.53
N ILE A 49 -9.03 6.08 -5.80
CA ILE A 49 -9.01 6.14 -4.33
C ILE A 49 -10.23 5.47 -3.67
N GLU A 50 -11.36 5.39 -4.39
CA GLU A 50 -12.63 4.86 -3.90
C GLU A 50 -12.61 3.34 -3.62
N GLY A 51 -11.83 2.56 -4.39
CA GLY A 51 -11.68 1.12 -4.14
C GLY A 51 -10.81 0.79 -2.92
N ALA A 52 -9.86 1.67 -2.59
CA ALA A 52 -8.90 1.47 -1.50
C ALA A 52 -9.54 1.51 -0.12
N LEU A 53 -10.62 2.29 0.03
CA LEU A 53 -11.35 2.45 1.27
C LEU A 53 -12.20 1.20 1.63
N LEU A 54 -12.81 0.58 0.62
CA LEU A 54 -13.73 -0.55 0.82
C LEU A 54 -13.00 -1.81 1.30
N GLU A 55 -11.81 -2.09 0.76
CA GLU A 55 -11.03 -3.28 1.16
C GLU A 55 -10.24 -3.11 2.48
N MET A 56 -9.90 -1.87 2.87
CA MET A 56 -9.34 -1.63 4.21
C MET A 56 -10.31 -2.03 5.32
N ASN A 57 -11.62 -1.89 5.08
CA ASN A 57 -12.65 -2.33 6.01
C ASN A 57 -12.78 -3.87 6.04
N LEU A 58 -12.54 -4.57 4.92
CA LEU A 58 -12.60 -6.03 4.84
C LEU A 58 -11.44 -6.73 5.57
N LYS A 59 -10.22 -6.19 5.51
CA LYS A 59 -9.05 -6.81 6.19
C LYS A 59 -8.98 -6.55 7.70
N ASN A 60 -9.72 -5.58 8.24
CA ASN A 60 -9.76 -5.27 9.68
C ASN A 60 -10.86 -6.04 10.44
N SER A 61 -11.60 -6.93 9.78
CA SER A 61 -12.69 -7.71 10.38
C SER A 61 -12.40 -9.21 10.55
N MET A 62 -11.13 -9.62 10.45
CA MET A 62 -10.68 -10.99 10.76
C MET A 62 -9.62 -10.98 11.84
#